data_AF-A0A238Y132-F1
#
_entry.id   AF-A0A238Y132-F1
#
_cell.length_a   1.000
_cell.length_b   1.000
_cell.length_c   1.000
_cell.angle_alpha   90.00
_cell.angle_beta   90.00
_cell.angle_gamma   90.00
#
_symmetry.space_group_name_H-M   'P 1'
#
loop_
_entity.id
_entity.type
_entity.pdbx_description
1 polymer ?
#
loop_
_entity_poly.entity_id
_entity_poly.type
_entity_poly.pdbx_seq_one_letter_code
_entity_poly.pdbx_strand_id
1 'polypeptide(L)' 'MTFLQGAAKAPVTVSARDVHRIDAYRLQILISAERQWQIDGTEFQITDMSPEFSAGLERLGLSPDHFDKEAQ' A
#
# COMPACT_ATOMS: atom_id res chain seq x y z
N MET A 1 11.51 -8.83 -12.92
CA MET A 1 11.43 -7.50 -12.27
C MET A 1 10.05 -7.34 -11.69
N THR A 2 9.91 -6.85 -10.46
CA THR A 2 8.58 -6.53 -9.92
C THR A 2 8.12 -5.18 -10.46
N PHE A 3 6.80 -4.98 -10.58
CA PHE A 3 6.21 -3.73 -11.06
C PHE A 3 6.77 -2.49 -10.32
N LEU A 4 6.83 -2.55 -8.99
CA LEU A 4 7.30 -1.45 -8.15
C LEU A 4 8.76 -1.07 -8.45
N GLN A 5 9.64 -2.05 -8.70
CA GLN A 5 11.03 -1.74 -9.06
C GLN A 5 11.15 -0.98 -10.38
N GLY A 6 10.28 -1.28 -11.34
CA GLY A 6 10.24 -0.58 -12.64
C GLY A 6 9.62 0.81 -12.58
N ALA A 7 8.72 1.04 -11.62
CA ALA A 7 8.04 2.31 -11.40
C ALA A 7 8.80 3.28 -10.48
N ALA A 8 9.96 2.86 -9.94
CA ALA A 8 10.75 3.68 -9.04
C ALA A 8 11.03 5.07 -9.64
N LYS A 9 10.88 6.13 -8.82
CA LYS A 9 11.01 7.56 -9.17
C LYS A 9 9.84 8.22 -9.92
N ALA A 10 8.70 7.54 -10.07
CA ALA A 10 7.47 8.14 -10.56
C ALA A 10 6.33 7.93 -9.55
N PRO A 11 5.31 8.81 -9.49
CA PRO A 11 4.13 8.59 -8.68
C PRO A 11 3.45 7.24 -9.01
N VAL A 12 3.02 6.52 -7.97
CA VAL A 12 2.35 5.22 -8.09
C VAL A 12 1.05 5.21 -7.31
N THR A 13 -0.02 4.78 -7.97
CA THR A 13 -1.32 4.51 -7.37
C THR A 13 -1.65 3.03 -7.57
N VAL A 14 -1.96 2.32 -6.49
CA VAL A 14 -2.33 0.89 -6.51
C VAL A 14 -3.76 0.74 -5.98
N SER A 15 -4.66 0.24 -6.81
CA SER A 15 -6.02 -0.10 -6.37
C SER A 15 -6.03 -1.45 -5.64
N ALA A 16 -6.63 -1.47 -4.46
CA ALA A 16 -6.82 -2.68 -3.64
C ALA A 16 -8.25 -3.26 -3.75
N ARG A 17 -9.04 -2.80 -4.74
CA ARG A 17 -10.45 -3.16 -4.91
C ARG A 17 -10.70 -4.66 -5.01
N ASP A 18 -9.85 -5.35 -5.79
CA ASP A 18 -9.99 -6.79 -6.07
C ASP A 18 -9.05 -7.64 -5.21
N VAL A 19 -8.52 -7.09 -4.12
CA VAL A 19 -7.65 -7.82 -3.19
C VAL A 19 -8.49 -8.51 -2.13
N HIS A 20 -8.67 -9.83 -2.29
CA HIS A 20 -9.42 -10.64 -1.32
C HIS A 20 -8.61 -11.07 -0.10
N ARG A 21 -7.28 -10.97 -0.15
CA ARG A 21 -6.40 -11.34 0.95
C ARG A 21 -5.06 -10.62 0.85
N ILE A 22 -4.62 -10.09 1.98
CA ILE A 22 -3.24 -9.65 2.18
C ILE A 22 -2.62 -10.45 3.33
N ASP A 23 -1.36 -10.85 3.15
CA ASP A 23 -0.55 -11.47 4.20
C ASP A 23 0.66 -10.59 4.54
N ALA A 24 1.36 -10.96 5.61
CA ALA A 24 2.48 -10.19 6.15
C ALA A 24 3.54 -9.84 5.10
N TYR A 25 3.82 -10.76 4.16
CA TYR A 25 4.87 -10.54 3.16
C TYR A 25 4.46 -9.47 2.14
N ARG A 26 3.24 -9.56 1.60
CA ARG A 26 2.74 -8.56 0.63
C ARG A 26 2.55 -7.20 1.30
N LEU A 27 2.07 -7.20 2.55
CA LEU A 27 1.95 -5.98 3.35
C LEU A 27 3.30 -5.30 3.55
N GLN A 28 4.34 -6.06 3.90
CA GLN A 28 5.68 -5.51 4.07
C GLN A 28 6.21 -4.87 2.78
N ILE A 29 5.92 -5.45 1.62
CA ILE A 29 6.27 -4.84 0.32
C ILE A 29 5.59 -3.47 0.15
N LEU A 30 4.29 -3.36 0.45
CA LEU A 30 3.57 -2.09 0.33
C LEU A 30 4.13 -1.02 1.28
N ILE A 31 4.41 -1.39 2.54
CA ILE A 31 5.00 -0.48 3.54
C ILE A 31 6.41 -0.04 3.12
N SER A 32 7.23 -0.97 2.65
CA SER A 32 8.57 -0.64 2.16
C SER A 32 8.52 0.26 0.92
N ALA A 33 7.57 0.04 0.02
CA ALA A 33 7.37 0.88 -1.15
C ALA A 33 6.93 2.29 -0.76
N GLU A 34 5.94 2.43 0.12
CA GLU A 34 5.49 3.74 0.59
C GLU A 34 6.65 4.54 1.21
N ARG A 35 7.42 3.92 2.10
CA ARG A 35 8.59 4.58 2.72
C ARG A 35 9.63 4.99 1.70
N GLN A 36 9.92 4.14 0.73
CA GLN A 36 10.88 4.45 -0.32
C GLN A 36 10.41 5.65 -1.15
N TRP A 37 9.14 5.69 -1.53
CA TRP A 37 8.57 6.80 -2.30
C TRP A 37 8.58 8.12 -1.52
N GLN A 38 8.27 8.07 -0.22
CA GLN A 38 8.39 9.22 0.68
C GLN A 38 9.83 9.75 0.72
N ILE A 39 10.83 8.87 0.85
CA ILE A 39 12.26 9.26 0.81
C ILE A 39 12.62 9.89 -0.53
N ASP A 40 12.12 9.33 -1.62
CA ASP A 40 12.37 9.81 -2.98
C ASP A 40 11.57 11.10 -3.32
N GLY A 41 10.72 11.58 -2.41
CA GLY A 41 9.88 12.76 -2.62
C GLY A 41 8.81 12.56 -3.70
N THR A 42 8.39 11.31 -3.93
CA THR A 42 7.39 10.92 -4.93
C THR A 42 6.17 10.31 -4.27
N GLU A 43 5.01 10.40 -4.92
CA GLU A 43 3.75 9.96 -4.33
C GLU A 43 3.52 8.45 -4.47
N PHE A 44 3.16 7.80 -3.37
CA PHE A 44 2.68 6.42 -3.33
C PHE A 44 1.34 6.37 -2.61
N GLN A 45 0.32 5.82 -3.28
CA GLN A 45 -1.03 5.73 -2.76
C GLN A 45 -1.61 4.32 -2.97
N ILE A 46 -2.32 3.83 -1.96
CA ILE A 46 -3.24 2.69 -2.08
C ILE A 46 -4.67 3.27 -2.12
N THR A 47 -5.46 2.89 -3.12
CA THR A 47 -6.85 3.35 -3.27
C THR A 47 -7.82 2.19 -3.29
N ASP A 48 -9.12 2.48 -3.13
CA ASP A 48 -10.20 1.50 -3.22
C ASP A 48 -9.98 0.27 -2.32
N MET A 49 -9.56 0.46 -1.06
CA MET A 49 -9.34 -0.66 -0.15
C MET A 49 -10.64 -1.48 0.02
N SER A 50 -10.60 -2.74 -0.38
CA SER A 50 -11.72 -3.66 -0.20
C SER A 50 -11.94 -3.94 1.30
N PRO A 51 -13.17 -4.32 1.72
CA PRO A 51 -13.42 -4.75 3.09
C PRO A 51 -12.50 -5.90 3.53
N GLU A 52 -12.19 -6.84 2.63
CA GLU A 52 -11.29 -7.95 2.91
C GLU A 52 -9.82 -7.49 3.07
N PHE A 53 -9.40 -6.49 2.32
CA PHE A 53 -8.08 -5.88 2.46
C PHE A 53 -7.94 -5.20 3.82
N SER A 54 -8.87 -4.31 4.18
CA SER A 54 -8.87 -3.60 5.46
C SER A 54 -8.95 -4.57 6.65
N ALA A 55 -9.82 -5.58 6.59
CA ALA A 55 -9.85 -6.63 7.61
C ALA A 55 -8.55 -7.46 7.66
N GLY A 56 -7.83 -7.57 6.55
CA GLY A 56 -6.49 -8.16 6.50
C GLY A 56 -5.45 -7.33 7.26
N LEU A 57 -5.51 -5.99 7.16
CA LEU A 57 -4.64 -5.08 7.90
C LEU A 57 -4.83 -5.24 9.41
N GLU A 58 -6.08 -5.26 9.87
CA GLU A 58 -6.43 -5.45 11.29
C GLU A 58 -5.87 -6.75 11.85
N ARG A 59 -6.03 -7.87 11.12
CA ARG A 59 -5.49 -9.19 11.51
C ARG A 59 -3.97 -9.20 11.61
N LEU A 60 -3.30 -8.32 10.87
CA LEU A 60 -1.85 -8.15 10.86
C LEU A 60 -1.37 -7.07 11.84
N GLY A 61 -2.27 -6.47 12.62
CA GLY A 61 -1.95 -5.51 13.68
C GLY A 61 -1.85 -4.05 13.22
N LEU A 62 -2.44 -3.70 12.08
CA LEU A 62 -2.52 -2.33 11.57
C LEU A 62 -3.95 -1.78 11.63
N SER A 63 -4.08 -0.46 11.59
CA SER A 63 -5.38 0.20 11.41
C SER A 63 -5.99 -0.20 10.06
N PRO A 64 -7.31 -0.41 9.93
CA PRO A 64 -7.96 -0.64 8.64
C PRO A 64 -7.77 0.53 7.66
N ASP A 65 -7.55 1.73 8.20
CA ASP A 65 -7.29 2.97 7.46
C ASP A 65 -5.78 3.29 7.34
N HIS A 66 -4.89 2.31 7.54
CA HIS A 66 -3.43 2.55 7.58
C HIS A 66 -2.87 3.27 6.35
N PHE A 67 -3.45 3.02 5.18
CA PHE A 67 -3.05 3.65 3.92
C PHE A 67 -3.94 4.83 3.52
N ASP A 68 -5.01 5.12 4.28
CA ASP A 68 -5.80 6.32 4.06
C ASP A 68 -5.00 7.52 4.55
N LYS A 69 -4.49 8.29 3.60
CA LYS A 69 -3.92 9.60 3.86
C LYS A 69 -5.07 10.58 3.86
N GLU A 70 -5.72 10.74 5.01
CA GLU A 70 -6.39 12.02 5.28
C GLU A 70 -5.32 13.10 5.14
N ALA A 71 -5.54 14.02 4.21
CA ALA A 71 -4.61 15.08 3.84
C ALA A 71 -4.04 15.78 5.08
N GLN A 72 -2.76 15.54 5.37
CA GLN A 72 -2.00 16.30 6.35
C GLN A 72 -0.92 17.12 5.66
#